data_AF-A0A377GMJ5-F1
#
_entry.id   AF-A0A377GMJ5-F1
#
_cell.length_a   1.000
_cell.length_b   1.000
_cell.length_c   1.000
_cell.angle_alpha   90.00
_cell.angle_beta   90.00
_cell.angle_gamma   90.00
#
_symmetry.space_group_name_H-M   'P 1'
#
loop_
_entity.id
_entity.type
_entity.pdbx_description
1 polymer ?
#
loop_
_entity_poly.entity_id
_entity_poly.type
_entity_poly.pdbx_seq_one_letter_code
_entity_poly.pdbx_strand_id
1 'polypeptide(L)'
;MEKAEVHFNNHIIMIGFGCIGQALLHLLIDKLNIKPSRITMITSDNTSIHVAQKIGINFQVKTILHRLESSTEKRMAIFRKRGCS
;
A
#
# COMPACT_ATOMS: atom_id res chain seq x y z
N MET A 1 13.82 -23.05 -24.20
CA MET A 1 13.95 -23.11 -22.73
C MET A 1 12.55 -23.12 -22.15
N GLU A 2 12.08 -24.30 -21.74
CA GLU A 2 10.78 -24.48 -21.11
C GLU A 2 10.89 -23.90 -19.69
N LYS A 3 10.31 -22.72 -19.50
CA LYS A 3 10.33 -22.04 -18.20
C LYS A 3 9.29 -22.74 -17.34
N ALA A 4 9.73 -23.48 -16.32
CA ALA A 4 8.83 -24.10 -15.36
C ALA A 4 7.82 -23.07 -14.88
N GLU A 5 6.53 -23.31 -15.15
CA GLU A 5 5.45 -22.47 -14.66
C GLU A 5 5.44 -22.58 -13.13
N VAL A 6 6.03 -21.57 -12.47
CA VAL A 6 6.00 -21.48 -11.01
C VAL A 6 4.58 -21.09 -10.63
N HIS A 7 3.74 -22.08 -10.30
CA HIS A 7 2.40 -21.85 -9.76
C HIS A 7 2.52 -21.47 -8.30
N PHE A 8 2.34 -20.18 -8.01
CA PHE A 8 2.33 -19.68 -6.64
C PHE A 8 0.90 -19.71 -6.08
N ASN A 9 0.60 -20.72 -5.26
CA ASN A 9 -0.75 -20.92 -4.70
C ASN A 9 -1.00 -20.22 -3.35
N ASN A 10 0.01 -19.53 -2.82
CA ASN A 10 -0.09 -18.82 -1.54
C ASN A 10 -0.58 -17.38 -1.73
N HIS A 11 -0.88 -16.70 -0.63
CA HIS A 11 -1.29 -15.29 -0.62
C HIS A 11 -0.05 -14.39 -0.56
N ILE A 12 -0.07 -13.30 -1.33
CA ILE A 12 0.98 -12.27 -1.29
C ILE A 12 0.39 -11.04 -0.61
N ILE A 13 1.05 -10.57 0.44
CA ILE A 13 0.73 -9.31 1.09
C ILE A 13 1.81 -8.31 0.74
N MET A 14 1.42 -7.20 0.12
CA MET A 14 2.32 -6.12 -0.26
C MET A 14 2.01 -4.88 0.58
N ILE A 15 3.04 -4.33 1.20
CA ILE A 15 2.96 -3.14 2.04
C ILE A 15 3.54 -1.95 1.26
N GLY A 16 2.71 -0.94 0.99
CA GLY A 16 3.00 0.21 0.17
C GLY A 16 2.63 -0.01 -1.31
N PHE A 17 1.99 0.99 -1.92
CA PHE A 17 1.57 0.94 -3.32
C PHE A 17 1.99 2.16 -4.15
N GLY A 18 3.27 2.54 -4.01
CA GLY A 18 3.89 3.56 -4.85
C GLY A 18 4.33 3.03 -6.22
N CYS A 19 5.20 3.77 -6.91
CA CYS A 19 5.68 3.44 -8.26
C CYS A 19 6.30 2.02 -8.37
N ILE A 20 7.09 1.61 -7.39
CA ILE A 20 7.72 0.28 -7.37
C ILE A 20 6.66 -0.81 -7.20
N GLY A 21 5.71 -0.62 -6.27
CA GLY A 21 4.65 -1.59 -6.01
C GLY A 21 3.75 -1.81 -7.23
N GLN A 22 3.43 -0.76 -7.97
CA GLN A 22 2.65 -0.83 -9.21
C GLN A 22 3.39 -1.62 -10.31
N ALA A 23 4.67 -1.34 -10.54
CA ALA A 23 5.47 -2.08 -11.52
C ALA A 23 5.65 -3.55 -11.13
N LEU A 24 5.90 -3.81 -9.84
CA LEU A 24 6.09 -5.16 -9.32
C LEU A 24 4.81 -6.00 -9.44
N LEU A 25 3.64 -5.41 -9.19
CA LEU A 25 2.36 -6.10 -9.29
C LEU A 25 2.14 -6.70 -10.69
N HIS A 26 2.41 -5.92 -11.74
CA HIS A 26 2.31 -6.40 -13.12
C HIS A 26 3.25 -7.59 -13.38
N LEU A 27 4.48 -7.53 -12.85
CA LEU A 27 5.45 -8.61 -13.00
C LEU A 27 5.05 -9.87 -12.23
N LEU A 28 4.50 -9.74 -11.02
CA LEU A 28 4.06 -10.87 -10.20
C LEU A 28 2.96 -11.66 -10.90
N ILE A 29 1.97 -10.97 -11.47
CA ILE A 29 0.87 -11.63 -12.19
C ILE A 29 1.39 -12.33 -13.45
N ASP A 30 2.24 -11.64 -14.23
CA ASP A 30 2.80 -12.18 -15.48
C ASP A 30 3.75 -13.37 -15.27
N LYS A 31 4.53 -13.37 -14.18
CA LYS A 31 5.60 -14.37 -13.97
C LYS A 31 5.25 -15.51 -13.03
N LEU A 32 4.33 -15.31 -12.08
CA LEU A 32 4.00 -16.31 -11.05
C LEU A 32 2.63 -16.97 -11.27
N ASN A 33 1.94 -16.62 -12.35
CA ASN A 33 0.60 -17.14 -12.70
C ASN A 33 -0.37 -17.13 -11.50
N ILE A 34 -0.26 -16.09 -10.66
CA ILE A 34 -1.04 -15.95 -9.43
C ILE A 34 -2.37 -15.25 -9.74
N LYS A 35 -3.46 -15.73 -9.14
CA LYS A 35 -4.75 -15.06 -9.23
C LYS A 35 -4.70 -13.70 -8.53
N PRO A 36 -5.16 -12.59 -9.16
CA PRO A 36 -5.16 -11.27 -8.55
C PRO A 36 -5.86 -11.21 -7.18
N SER A 37 -6.92 -12.01 -6.99
CA SER A 37 -7.65 -12.13 -5.73
C SER A 37 -6.82 -12.65 -4.55
N ARG A 38 -5.63 -13.24 -4.81
CA ARG A 38 -4.69 -13.70 -3.78
C ARG A 38 -3.64 -12.66 -3.41
N ILE A 39 -3.63 -11.52 -4.08
CA ILE A 39 -2.75 -10.41 -3.77
C ILE A 39 -3.54 -9.41 -2.93
N THR A 40 -2.98 -9.07 -1.77
CA THR A 40 -3.54 -8.03 -0.89
C THR A 40 -2.54 -6.89 -0.78
N MET A 41 -2.98 -5.69 -1.16
CA MET A 41 -2.23 -4.45 -1.01
C MET A 41 -2.67 -3.73 0.26
N ILE A 42 -1.70 -3.29 1.06
CA ILE A 42 -1.93 -2.43 2.22
C ILE A 42 -1.15 -1.13 2.01
N THR A 43 -1.83 0.01 1.97
CA THR A 43 -1.18 1.33 1.82
C THR A 43 -1.83 2.38 2.72
N SER A 44 -1.11 3.45 3.03
CA SER A 44 -1.63 4.58 3.82
C SER A 44 -2.44 5.58 2.99
N ASP A 45 -2.38 5.50 1.67
CA ASP A 45 -3.04 6.42 0.74
C ASP A 45 -4.00 5.70 -0.22
N ASN A 46 -4.97 6.42 -0.78
CA ASN A 46 -5.93 5.86 -1.73
C ASN A 46 -5.63 6.25 -3.19
N THR A 47 -4.53 6.97 -3.43
CA THR A 47 -4.15 7.55 -4.74
C THR A 47 -4.08 6.49 -5.84
N SER A 48 -3.70 5.27 -5.45
CA SER A 48 -3.43 4.18 -6.36
C SER A 48 -4.56 3.13 -6.41
N ILE A 49 -5.71 3.41 -5.81
CA ILE A 49 -6.85 2.47 -5.76
C ILE A 49 -7.35 2.08 -7.16
N HIS A 50 -7.28 3.00 -8.12
CA HIS A 50 -7.73 2.76 -9.50
C HIS A 50 -6.91 1.66 -10.19
N VAL A 51 -5.60 1.60 -9.92
CA VAL A 51 -4.71 0.55 -10.45
C VAL A 51 -5.06 -0.80 -9.83
N ALA A 52 -5.33 -0.84 -8.52
CA ALA A 52 -5.73 -2.04 -7.81
C ALA A 52 -7.07 -2.60 -8.32
N GLN A 53 -8.07 -1.72 -8.52
CA GLN A 53 -9.39 -2.08 -9.04
C GLN A 53 -9.32 -2.62 -10.47
N LYS A 54 -8.51 -1.99 -11.34
CA LYS A 54 -8.34 -2.43 -12.74
C LYS A 54 -7.79 -3.85 -12.84
N ILE A 55 -6.93 -4.24 -11.90
CA ILE A 55 -6.28 -5.55 -11.87
C ILE A 55 -7.12 -6.58 -11.07
N GLY A 56 -8.00 -6.12 -10.18
CA GLY A 56 -8.86 -6.98 -9.37
C GLY A 56 -8.17 -7.59 -8.15
N ILE A 57 -7.20 -6.88 -7.58
CA ILE A 57 -6.53 -7.28 -6.32
C ILE A 57 -7.30 -6.78 -5.10
N ASN A 58 -7.04 -7.40 -3.95
CA ASN A 58 -7.61 -6.93 -2.70
C ASN A 58 -6.84 -5.68 -2.21
N PHE A 59 -7.52 -4.60 -1.85
CA PHE A 59 -6.89 -3.32 -1.50
C PHE A 59 -7.40 -2.82 -0.15
N GLN A 60 -6.47 -2.58 0.78
CA GLN A 60 -6.76 -2.09 2.11
C GLN A 60 -6.00 -0.78 2.36
N VAL A 61 -6.74 0.28 2.65
CA VAL A 61 -6.15 1.53 3.14
C VAL A 61 -5.99 1.41 4.64
N LYS A 62 -4.76 1.17 5.10
CA LYS A 62 -4.44 1.06 6.52
C LYS A 62 -3.08 1.67 6.78
N THR A 63 -3.05 2.68 7.65
CA THR A 63 -1.81 3.24 8.15
C THR A 63 -1.17 2.23 9.10
N ILE A 64 -0.02 1.69 8.69
CA ILE A 64 0.68 0.61 9.39
C ILE A 64 1.60 1.17 10.49
N LEU A 65 2.09 2.39 10.29
CA LEU A 65 2.87 3.11 11.28
C LEU A 65 1.95 4.05 12.06
N HIS A 66 1.70 3.76 13.33
CA HIS A 66 1.25 4.77 14.28
C HIS A 66 2.41 5.74 14.49
N ARG A 67 2.59 6.70 13.58
CA ARG A 67 3.45 7.84 13.84
C ARG A 67 2.84 8.50 15.06
N LEU A 68 3.50 8.33 16.21
CA LEU A 68 3.33 9.25 17.32
C LEU A 68 3.50 10.62 16.67
N GLU A 69 2.41 11.37 16.52
CA GLU A 69 2.48 12.81 16.34
C GLU A 69 3.17 13.31 17.60
N SER A 70 4.50 13.30 17.57
CA SER A 70 5.35 13.72 18.65
C SER A 70 5.26 15.23 18.71
N SER A 71 4.22 15.73 19.38
CA SER A 71 4.26 16.92 20.21
C SER A 71 4.50 18.28 19.53
N THR A 72 4.94 18.37 18.27
CA THR A 72 5.30 19.64 17.61
C THR A 72 4.07 20.40 17.10
N GLU A 73 3.10 19.74 16.46
CA GLU A 73 1.89 20.41 15.99
C GLU A 73 0.94 20.78 17.15
N LYS A 74 0.84 19.96 18.19
CA LYS A 74 0.10 20.30 19.41
C LYS A 74 0.72 21.48 20.17
N ARG A 75 2.06 21.61 20.22
CA ARG A 75 2.71 22.78 20.83
C ARG A 75 2.50 24.06 20.01
N MET A 76 2.51 23.97 18.67
CA MET A 76 2.20 25.11 17.79
C MET A 76 0.74 25.57 17.93
N ALA A 77 -0.21 24.65 18.04
CA ALA A 77 -1.62 24.97 18.28
C ALA A 77 -1.88 25.61 19.66
N ILE A 78 -1.13 25.19 20.70
CA ILE A 78 -1.22 25.77 22.05
C ILE A 78 -0.58 27.17 22.09
N PHE A 79 0.56 27.39 21.44
CA PHE A 79 1.24 28.69 21.45
C PHE A 79 0.42 29.77 20.73
N ARG A 80 -0.26 29.42 19.64
CA ARG A 80 -1.13 30.34 18.89
C ARG A 80 -2.38 30.78 19.66
N LYS A 81 -2.83 30.01 20.65
CA LYS A 81 -3.95 30.37 21.54
C LYS A 81 -3.55 31.26 22.73
N ARG A 82 -2.26 31.38 23.04
CA ARG A 82 -1.76 32.19 24.18
C ARG A 82 -1.24 33.58 23.78
N GLY A 83 -1.29 33.93 22.49
CA GLY A 83 -0.85 35.22 21.97
C GLY A 83 -1.97 36.26 21.77
N CYS A 84 -3.20 36.00 22.24
CA CYS A 84 -4.28 36.99 22.27
C CYS A 84 -4.83 37.10 23.69
N SER A 85 -4.21 37.93 24.52
CA SER A 85 -4.80 38.69 25.62
C SER A 85 -3.82 39.77 26.05
#